data_AF-A0A1Z9TT52-F1
#
_entry.id   AF-A0A1Z9TT52-F1
#
_cell.length_a   1.000
_cell.length_b   1.000
_cell.length_c   1.000
_cell.angle_alpha   90.00
_cell.angle_beta   90.00
_cell.angle_gamma   90.00
#
_symmetry.space_group_name_H-M   'P 1'
#
loop_
_entity.id
_entity.type
_entity.pdbx_description
1 polymer ?
#
loop_
_entity_poly.entity_id
_entity_poly.type
_entity_poly.pdbx_seq_one_letter_code
_entity_poly.pdbx_strand_id
1 'polypeptide(L)'
;MQINLLMKTFVVAFFLLGLSIKSAASAGGSDEEVFPPKTLEKLKKTYSNEKKAENNKKSNNGKKKDTKAVTENKSSGSSNADNSSSTSSSGGESSKKETGSESPEVLEDEPLIADLTTIIDKDGIGEVNVVWKISSDGNAYRTIPGATNQSFTPRQEHVGKTLKVSLTYLDGQGNLETLISSATTPVVNVNDKPTGVVRLTGESAEDSAFILDVSDIYDEDGMGPFNFTWQRTSPNSGWENYSEDDTEVLNLRQEHVSYTYRVRVEYIDGFNNREVVYSNESEAVRNVDDPVLGDVVILGEEKEGFTLEARTASLSDDDGIASIGVAWERSRDGRNWVSLTGENTKRLSLDQTVVGSQVRVKATLVDKFGIETVLHSQPTRIIENVNNVPVGNVLIRRVSN
;
A
#
# COMPACT_ATOMS: atom_id res chain seq x y z
N MET A 1 46.34 22.06 22.17
CA MET A 1 45.21 21.65 23.04
C MET A 1 44.26 20.87 22.16
N GLN A 2 44.32 19.53 22.25
CA GLN A 2 43.55 18.62 21.38
C GLN A 2 42.11 18.48 21.88
N ILE A 3 41.14 18.56 20.98
CA ILE A 3 39.74 18.24 21.26
C ILE A 3 39.35 17.11 20.30
N ASN A 4 38.99 15.97 20.88
CA ASN A 4 38.51 14.77 20.19
C ASN A 4 37.10 15.00 19.64
N LEU A 5 36.89 14.73 18.35
CA LEU A 5 35.58 14.56 17.75
C LEU A 5 35.43 13.09 17.33
N LEU A 6 34.52 12.38 18.00
CA LEU A 6 34.19 10.98 17.75
C LEU A 6 33.15 10.90 16.64
N MET A 7 33.56 10.59 15.41
CA MET A 7 32.68 10.32 14.28
C MET A 7 32.44 8.80 14.21
N LYS A 8 31.21 8.33 14.42
CA LYS A 8 30.82 6.94 14.19
C LYS A 8 30.34 6.80 12.74
N THR A 9 31.17 6.21 11.89
CA THR A 9 30.80 5.70 10.58
C THR A 9 30.29 4.26 10.73
N PHE A 10 29.08 3.98 10.25
CA PHE A 10 28.60 2.61 10.06
C PHE A 10 28.90 2.21 8.61
N VAL A 11 29.81 1.25 8.45
CA VAL A 11 30.11 0.59 7.17
C VAL A 11 29.17 -0.62 7.07
N VAL A 12 28.29 -0.65 6.06
CA VAL A 12 27.57 -1.86 5.66
C VAL A 12 28.37 -2.53 4.56
N ALA A 13 28.93 -3.70 4.85
CA ALA A 13 29.68 -4.51 3.91
C ALA A 13 28.72 -5.31 3.01
N PHE A 14 28.78 -5.05 1.69
CA PHE A 14 28.16 -5.87 0.66
C PHE A 14 29.08 -7.08 0.37
N PHE A 15 28.63 -8.30 0.67
CA PHE A 15 29.27 -9.52 0.20
C PHE A 15 28.64 -9.91 -1.15
N LEU A 16 29.33 -9.60 -2.25
CA LEU A 16 29.07 -10.17 -3.57
C LEU A 16 29.88 -11.45 -3.70
N LEU A 17 29.22 -12.60 -3.61
CA LEU A 17 29.83 -13.88 -3.96
C LEU A 17 29.41 -14.24 -5.39
N GLY A 18 30.26 -13.92 -6.35
CA GLY A 18 30.19 -14.48 -7.70
C GLY A 18 30.75 -15.90 -7.69
N LEU A 19 29.98 -16.89 -8.13
CA LEU A 19 30.52 -18.18 -8.55
C LEU A 19 30.10 -18.49 -9.99
N SER A 20 31.14 -18.66 -10.80
CA SER A 20 31.15 -19.19 -12.17
C SER A 20 30.71 -20.65 -12.18
N ILE A 21 29.83 -21.02 -13.12
CA ILE A 21 29.50 -22.41 -13.39
C ILE A 21 30.29 -22.87 -14.63
N LYS A 22 31.27 -23.75 -14.41
CA LYS A 22 31.78 -24.68 -15.43
C LYS A 22 31.11 -26.04 -15.22
N SER A 23 30.71 -26.62 -16.34
CA SER A 23 30.00 -27.89 -16.49
C SER A 23 30.82 -29.10 -16.04
N ALA A 24 30.16 -30.05 -15.35
CA ALA A 24 30.45 -31.49 -15.44
C ALA A 24 29.25 -32.29 -14.90
N ALA A 25 28.86 -33.31 -15.65
CA ALA A 25 27.78 -34.24 -15.36
C ALA A 25 28.17 -35.28 -14.29
N SER A 26 27.19 -35.78 -13.51
CA SER A 26 26.92 -37.21 -13.29
C SER A 26 26.24 -37.48 -11.93
N ALA A 27 25.17 -38.28 -11.99
CA ALA A 27 24.61 -39.17 -10.97
C ALA A 27 23.91 -38.59 -9.71
N GLY A 28 22.58 -38.61 -9.74
CA GLY A 28 21.71 -39.37 -8.82
C GLY A 28 21.76 -39.08 -7.32
N GLY A 29 20.62 -38.65 -6.77
CA GLY A 29 20.33 -38.70 -5.33
C GLY A 29 19.35 -37.62 -4.91
N SER A 30 18.15 -38.04 -4.54
CA SER A 30 17.14 -37.26 -3.83
C SER A 30 17.72 -36.65 -2.55
N ASP A 31 17.51 -35.35 -2.32
CA ASP A 31 17.21 -34.82 -0.99
C ASP A 31 16.56 -33.43 -1.12
N GLU A 32 15.45 -33.31 -0.41
CA GLU A 32 14.50 -32.21 -0.37
C GLU A 32 15.02 -31.15 0.61
N GLU A 33 15.51 -30.01 0.12
CA GLU A 33 15.92 -28.88 0.97
C GLU A 33 14.67 -28.15 1.49
N VAL A 34 14.15 -28.66 2.61
CA VAL A 34 13.12 -28.02 3.43
C VAL A 34 13.75 -26.85 4.21
N PHE A 35 13.40 -25.62 3.86
CA PHE A 35 13.69 -24.43 4.67
C PHE A 35 12.91 -24.48 5.99
N PRO A 36 13.56 -24.41 7.18
CA PRO A 36 12.83 -24.43 8.45
C PRO A 36 12.21 -23.06 8.80
N PRO A 37 10.94 -22.98 9.21
CA PRO A 37 10.29 -21.72 9.60
C PRO A 37 10.61 -21.41 11.07
N LYS A 38 11.75 -20.76 11.36
CA LYS A 38 12.05 -20.29 12.73
C LYS A 38 12.61 -18.87 12.84
N THR A 39 12.64 -18.11 11.75
CA THR A 39 13.14 -16.72 11.75
C THR A 39 12.09 -15.69 12.18
N LEU A 40 10.79 -15.94 12.00
CA LEU A 40 9.73 -14.98 12.38
C LEU A 40 9.43 -14.90 13.88
N GLU A 41 9.53 -15.99 14.65
CA GLU A 41 9.20 -15.96 16.09
C GLU A 41 10.26 -15.23 16.93
N LYS A 42 11.52 -15.18 16.46
CA LYS A 42 12.59 -14.45 17.15
C LYS A 42 12.46 -12.93 17.00
N LEU A 43 11.79 -12.44 15.96
CA LEU A 43 11.53 -11.00 15.77
C LEU A 43 10.35 -10.49 16.62
N LYS A 44 9.29 -11.28 16.81
CA LYS A 44 8.13 -10.88 17.64
C LYS A 44 8.44 -10.79 19.14
N LYS A 45 9.41 -11.56 19.65
CA LYS A 45 9.82 -11.51 21.07
C LYS A 45 10.65 -10.28 21.45
N THR A 46 11.35 -9.67 20.50
CA THR A 46 12.18 -8.49 20.78
C THR A 46 11.30 -7.24 20.90
N TYR A 47 10.27 -7.09 20.05
CA TYR A 47 9.35 -5.95 20.07
C TYR A 47 8.41 -5.89 21.30
N SER A 48 8.04 -7.06 21.86
CA SER A 48 7.12 -7.12 23.01
C SER A 48 7.80 -6.84 24.36
N ASN A 49 9.12 -7.01 24.45
CA ASN A 49 9.87 -6.72 25.68
C ASN A 49 10.22 -5.24 25.84
N GLU A 50 10.31 -4.47 24.75
CA GLU A 50 10.56 -3.02 24.82
C GLU A 50 9.32 -2.24 25.29
N LYS A 51 8.10 -2.62 24.87
CA LYS A 51 6.84 -2.00 25.34
C LYS A 51 6.53 -2.22 26.83
N LYS A 52 7.08 -3.26 27.47
CA LYS A 52 6.89 -3.51 28.91
C LYS A 52 7.85 -2.73 29.81
N ALA A 53 8.94 -2.19 29.27
CA ALA A 53 9.90 -1.41 30.04
C ALA A 53 9.48 0.07 30.21
N GLU A 54 8.70 0.63 29.30
CA GLU A 54 8.25 2.04 29.39
C GLU A 54 6.99 2.26 30.25
N ASN A 55 6.09 1.27 30.34
CA ASN A 55 4.84 1.43 31.10
C ASN A 55 4.99 1.33 32.63
N ASN A 56 6.17 0.97 33.14
CA ASN A 56 6.41 0.81 34.59
C ASN A 56 7.01 2.04 35.28
N LYS A 57 7.06 3.21 34.63
CA LYS A 57 7.62 4.46 35.20
C LYS A 57 6.61 5.59 35.47
N LYS A 58 5.31 5.39 35.27
CA LYS A 58 4.28 6.40 35.57
C LYS A 58 3.07 5.80 36.30
N SER A 59 3.23 5.45 37.58
CA SER A 59 2.11 5.45 38.52
C SER A 59 2.62 5.40 39.95
N ASN A 60 2.75 6.57 40.57
CA ASN A 60 2.68 6.72 42.02
C ASN A 60 2.53 8.20 42.38
N ASN A 61 1.29 8.69 42.46
CA ASN A 61 0.89 9.59 43.53
C ASN A 61 -0.62 9.83 43.60
N GLY A 62 -1.15 9.91 44.83
CA GLY A 62 -2.22 10.85 45.15
C GLY A 62 -3.66 10.32 45.22
N LYS A 63 -4.03 9.81 46.39
CA LYS A 63 -5.39 9.44 46.83
C LYS A 63 -6.09 10.65 47.48
N LYS A 64 -7.33 10.98 47.11
CA LYS A 64 -8.32 11.58 48.04
C LYS A 64 -9.78 11.45 47.53
N LYS A 65 -10.65 11.07 48.47
CA LYS A 65 -12.11 10.92 48.38
C LYS A 65 -12.81 12.29 48.46
N ASP A 66 -14.03 12.43 47.92
CA ASP A 66 -15.27 12.44 48.72
C ASP A 66 -16.57 12.63 47.89
N THR A 67 -17.51 11.73 48.18
CA THR A 67 -19.00 11.73 48.23
C THR A 67 -19.95 12.72 47.50
N LYS A 68 -21.00 12.09 46.94
CA LYS A 68 -22.47 12.37 46.95
C LYS A 68 -23.02 13.66 46.30
N ALA A 69 -23.98 13.50 45.36
CA ALA A 69 -25.43 13.49 45.64
C ALA A 69 -26.27 13.34 44.35
N VAL A 70 -27.46 12.75 44.53
CA VAL A 70 -28.51 12.46 43.55
C VAL A 70 -29.53 13.59 43.54
N THR A 71 -30.04 14.00 42.37
CA THR A 71 -31.46 14.37 42.21
C THR A 71 -31.92 14.25 40.75
N GLU A 72 -33.02 13.51 40.56
CA GLU A 72 -33.85 13.50 39.35
C GLU A 72 -34.67 14.79 39.23
N ASN A 73 -35.00 15.20 38.01
CA ASN A 73 -36.32 15.80 37.71
C ASN A 73 -36.67 15.69 36.22
N LYS A 74 -37.90 15.22 35.96
CA LYS A 74 -38.62 15.24 34.66
C LYS A 74 -39.35 16.57 34.47
N SER A 75 -39.39 17.09 33.24
CA SER A 75 -40.60 17.38 32.42
C SER A 75 -40.20 18.32 31.24
N SER A 76 -40.45 17.89 29.99
CA SER A 76 -41.52 18.32 29.07
C SER A 76 -41.44 19.76 28.54
N GLY A 77 -41.42 19.91 27.20
CA GLY A 77 -42.07 21.07 26.55
C GLY A 77 -41.33 21.73 25.37
N SER A 78 -41.63 21.24 24.17
CA SER A 78 -41.98 22.02 22.96
C SER A 78 -40.95 22.90 22.21
N SER A 79 -40.97 22.65 20.90
CA SER A 79 -40.97 23.58 19.74
C SER A 79 -39.68 24.10 19.11
N ASN A 80 -39.62 23.81 17.79
CA ASN A 80 -39.12 24.60 16.66
C ASN A 80 -37.62 24.90 16.58
N ALA A 81 -36.97 24.40 15.53
CA ALA A 81 -36.84 25.14 14.26
C ALA A 81 -35.86 24.42 13.33
N ASP A 82 -36.35 24.03 12.15
CA ASP A 82 -35.52 23.86 10.96
C ASP A 82 -34.81 25.18 10.67
N ASN A 83 -33.50 25.14 10.42
CA ASN A 83 -32.87 26.21 9.64
C ASN A 83 -31.84 25.64 8.68
N SER A 84 -32.29 25.56 7.44
CA SER A 84 -31.53 25.31 6.22
C SER A 84 -30.44 26.36 6.04
N SER A 85 -29.26 25.87 5.66
CA SER A 85 -28.14 26.63 5.13
C SER A 85 -28.56 27.57 4.00
N SER A 86 -28.19 28.84 4.10
CA SER A 86 -28.07 29.75 2.97
C SER A 86 -26.72 30.45 3.00
N THR A 87 -25.99 30.22 1.93
CA THR A 87 -24.74 30.86 1.52
C THR A 87 -24.93 32.37 1.42
N SER A 88 -24.10 33.16 2.11
CA SER A 88 -24.00 34.60 1.90
C SER A 88 -22.56 35.00 1.58
N SER A 89 -22.33 35.26 0.30
CA SER A 89 -21.26 36.12 -0.20
C SER A 89 -21.47 37.51 0.38
N SER A 90 -20.53 37.97 1.20
CA SER A 90 -20.45 39.35 1.67
C SER A 90 -19.19 39.99 1.10
N GLY A 91 -19.36 40.74 0.01
CA GLY A 91 -18.42 41.78 -0.39
C GLY A 91 -18.35 42.82 0.72
N GLY A 92 -17.21 42.87 1.40
CA GLY A 92 -16.87 43.87 2.40
C GLY A 92 -15.87 44.83 1.82
N GLU A 93 -16.37 45.96 1.32
CA GLU A 93 -15.61 47.13 0.92
C GLU A 93 -14.92 47.69 2.19
N SER A 94 -13.62 47.46 2.32
CA SER A 94 -12.84 47.91 3.48
C SER A 94 -12.21 49.26 3.20
N SER A 95 -12.69 50.24 3.93
CA SER A 95 -12.21 51.60 4.05
C SER A 95 -10.69 51.67 4.20
N LYS A 96 -10.03 52.34 3.25
CA LYS A 96 -8.63 52.79 3.38
C LYS A 96 -8.50 53.70 4.60
N LYS A 97 -7.81 53.20 5.62
CA LYS A 97 -7.25 54.01 6.70
C LYS A 97 -5.74 53.97 6.55
N GLU A 98 -5.19 54.97 5.85
CA GLU A 98 -3.76 55.24 5.82
C GLU A 98 -3.32 55.70 7.22
N THR A 99 -2.66 54.82 7.96
CA THR A 99 -1.80 55.22 9.08
C THR A 99 -0.87 54.06 9.45
N GLY A 100 0.42 54.19 9.09
CA GLY A 100 1.47 53.28 9.55
C GLY A 100 2.37 52.84 8.40
N SER A 101 3.65 53.20 8.50
CA SER A 101 4.71 52.70 7.65
C SER A 101 4.95 51.21 7.93
N GLU A 102 4.01 50.34 7.55
CA GLU A 102 4.25 48.89 7.52
C GLU A 102 5.23 48.63 6.38
N SER A 103 6.44 48.22 6.72
CA SER A 103 7.35 47.65 5.72
C SER A 103 6.61 46.46 5.10
N PRO A 104 6.53 46.35 3.77
CA PRO A 104 5.81 45.26 3.13
C PRO A 104 6.33 43.92 3.65
N GLU A 105 5.41 42.97 3.85
CA GLU A 105 5.76 41.60 4.19
C GLU A 105 6.67 41.05 3.08
N VAL A 106 7.82 40.52 3.47
CA VAL A 106 8.76 39.94 2.52
C VAL A 106 8.48 38.46 2.44
N LEU A 107 8.03 38.02 1.27
CA LEU A 107 7.81 36.62 0.99
C LEU A 107 9.05 36.00 0.34
N GLU A 108 9.25 34.72 0.59
CA GLU A 108 10.07 33.86 -0.24
C GLU A 108 9.55 33.86 -1.69
N ASP A 109 10.47 33.64 -2.64
CA ASP A 109 10.20 33.57 -4.08
C ASP A 109 9.66 34.84 -4.74
N GLU A 110 9.34 35.87 -3.97
CA GLU A 110 8.94 37.18 -4.46
C GLU A 110 10.16 38.11 -4.62
N PRO A 111 10.37 38.72 -5.80
CA PRO A 111 11.50 39.62 -6.02
C PRO A 111 11.35 40.93 -5.23
N LEU A 112 12.36 41.25 -4.43
CA LEU A 112 12.56 42.57 -3.83
C LEU A 112 13.30 43.48 -4.80
N ILE A 113 12.91 44.75 -4.89
CA ILE A 113 13.54 45.75 -5.75
C ILE A 113 14.10 46.88 -4.89
N ALA A 114 15.40 47.15 -5.01
CA ALA A 114 16.02 48.35 -4.45
C ALA A 114 15.64 49.56 -5.33
N ASP A 115 14.68 50.37 -4.90
CA ASP A 115 14.28 51.56 -5.63
C ASP A 115 15.35 52.67 -5.52
N LEU A 116 15.97 53.01 -6.64
CA LEU A 116 17.02 54.03 -6.74
C LEU A 116 16.48 55.39 -7.19
N THR A 117 15.19 55.49 -7.54
CA THR A 117 14.62 56.68 -8.20
C THR A 117 14.56 57.93 -7.31
N THR A 118 14.61 57.73 -5.99
CA THR A 118 14.55 58.82 -5.00
C THR A 118 15.92 59.29 -4.53
N ILE A 119 17.00 58.62 -4.96
CA ILE A 119 18.36 58.99 -4.60
C ILE A 119 18.73 60.22 -5.42
N ILE A 120 19.06 61.31 -4.73
CA ILE A 120 19.47 62.57 -5.33
C ILE A 120 20.73 63.03 -4.61
N ASP A 121 21.80 63.19 -5.38
CA ASP A 121 23.01 63.87 -4.97
C ASP A 121 23.13 65.16 -5.80
N LYS A 122 23.40 66.29 -5.13
CA LYS A 122 23.57 67.60 -5.80
C LYS A 122 24.80 67.62 -6.68
N ASP A 123 25.79 66.82 -6.31
CA ASP A 123 27.06 66.74 -6.99
C ASP A 123 27.07 65.67 -8.09
N GLY A 124 25.98 64.89 -8.19
CA GLY A 124 25.79 63.84 -9.18
C GLY A 124 26.01 62.44 -8.62
N ILE A 125 25.34 61.46 -9.22
CA ILE A 125 25.40 60.06 -8.80
C ILE A 125 26.14 59.28 -9.89
N GLY A 126 27.29 58.72 -9.55
CA GLY A 126 28.04 57.80 -10.41
C GLY A 126 27.40 56.42 -10.53
N GLU A 127 28.17 55.42 -10.95
CA GLU A 127 27.71 54.03 -11.00
C GLU A 127 27.37 53.53 -9.59
N VAL A 128 26.16 52.99 -9.42
CA VAL A 128 25.67 52.48 -8.14
C VAL A 128 25.98 50.99 -8.05
N ASN A 129 26.80 50.62 -7.06
CA ASN A 129 27.04 49.24 -6.67
C ASN A 129 26.02 48.83 -5.60
N VAL A 130 25.25 47.79 -5.89
CA VAL A 130 24.23 47.22 -5.00
C VAL A 130 24.80 45.99 -4.30
N VAL A 131 24.56 45.84 -3.00
CA VAL A 131 24.93 44.64 -2.24
C VAL A 131 23.81 44.29 -1.26
N TRP A 132 23.21 43.11 -1.42
CA TRP A 132 22.26 42.58 -0.45
C TRP A 132 22.96 41.94 0.75
N LYS A 133 22.37 42.13 1.93
CA LYS A 133 22.88 41.69 3.22
C LYS A 133 21.79 40.97 4.00
N ILE A 134 22.19 40.00 4.82
CA ILE A 134 21.30 39.15 5.59
C ILE A 134 21.72 39.03 7.05
N SER A 135 20.74 38.94 7.94
CA SER A 135 20.93 38.74 9.37
C SER A 135 19.94 37.70 9.93
N SER A 136 20.44 36.83 10.81
CA SER A 136 19.60 35.84 11.52
C SER A 136 19.18 36.31 12.92
N ASP A 137 19.81 37.36 13.45
CA ASP A 137 19.52 37.93 14.78
C ASP A 137 18.94 39.35 14.70
N GLY A 138 18.83 39.90 13.49
CA GLY A 138 18.39 41.27 13.22
C GLY A 138 19.44 42.35 13.51
N ASN A 139 20.61 41.98 14.06
CA ASN A 139 21.63 42.90 14.54
C ASN A 139 22.89 42.89 13.67
N ALA A 140 23.45 41.71 13.40
CA ALA A 140 24.65 41.54 12.60
C ALA A 140 24.30 41.12 11.17
N TYR A 141 24.67 41.94 10.20
CA TYR A 141 24.40 41.72 8.78
C TYR A 141 25.67 41.30 8.04
N ARG A 142 25.59 40.19 7.31
CA ARG A 142 26.64 39.74 6.39
C ARG A 142 26.19 39.92 4.95
N THR A 143 27.13 40.14 4.03
CA THR A 143 26.85 40.16 2.60
C THR A 143 26.36 38.80 2.10
N ILE A 144 25.36 38.79 1.21
CA ILE A 144 24.94 37.62 0.45
C ILE A 144 25.83 37.53 -0.80
N PRO A 145 26.64 36.47 -0.96
CA PRO A 145 27.54 36.34 -2.11
C PRO A 145 26.77 36.39 -3.44
N GLY A 146 27.24 37.22 -4.39
CA GLY A 146 26.66 37.31 -5.74
C GLY A 146 25.37 38.12 -5.84
N ALA A 147 24.76 38.54 -4.73
CA ALA A 147 23.54 39.36 -4.74
C ALA A 147 23.88 40.84 -4.94
N THR A 148 24.29 41.19 -6.16
CA THR A 148 24.70 42.56 -6.55
C THR A 148 23.77 43.24 -7.54
N ASN A 149 22.64 42.60 -7.85
CA ASN A 149 21.62 43.17 -8.73
C ASN A 149 20.66 44.07 -7.93
N GLN A 150 20.02 45.00 -8.64
CA GLN A 150 18.98 45.85 -8.06
C GLN A 150 17.78 45.04 -7.54
N SER A 151 17.49 43.90 -8.18
CA SER A 151 16.52 42.92 -7.68
C SER A 151 17.18 41.77 -6.93
N PHE A 152 16.50 41.27 -5.92
CA PHE A 152 16.88 40.08 -5.18
C PHE A 152 15.64 39.28 -4.81
N THR A 153 15.62 38.00 -5.18
CA THR A 153 14.53 37.08 -4.82
C THR A 153 15.01 36.23 -3.65
N PRO A 154 14.42 36.40 -2.44
CA PRO A 154 14.67 35.49 -1.34
C PRO A 154 14.27 34.06 -1.72
N ARG A 155 14.98 33.10 -1.14
CA ARG A 155 14.83 31.64 -1.29
C ARG A 155 14.82 31.00 0.09
N GLN A 156 14.62 29.69 0.16
CA GLN A 156 14.41 28.97 1.41
C GLN A 156 15.51 29.19 2.45
N GLU A 157 16.78 29.31 2.05
CA GLU A 157 17.87 29.62 2.98
C GLU A 157 17.78 31.00 3.66
N HIS A 158 16.91 31.87 3.16
CA HIS A 158 16.66 33.23 3.64
C HIS A 158 15.43 33.31 4.56
N VAL A 159 14.57 32.29 4.62
CA VAL A 159 13.36 32.26 5.46
C VAL A 159 13.70 32.47 6.94
N GLY A 160 12.88 33.28 7.60
CA GLY A 160 13.04 33.71 9.00
C GLY A 160 14.20 34.69 9.24
N LYS A 161 14.93 35.10 8.21
CA LYS A 161 16.05 36.06 8.32
C LYS A 161 15.61 37.43 7.82
N THR A 162 16.28 38.48 8.28
CA THR A 162 16.04 39.86 7.84
C THR A 162 17.04 40.27 6.77
N LEU A 163 16.60 41.09 5.82
CA LEU A 163 17.40 41.55 4.69
C LEU A 163 17.65 43.05 4.75
N LYS A 164 18.76 43.48 4.17
CA LYS A 164 19.09 44.89 3.90
C LYS A 164 19.75 45.00 2.54
N VAL A 165 19.67 46.18 1.94
CA VAL A 165 20.47 46.54 0.77
C VAL A 165 21.44 47.67 1.12
N SER A 166 22.68 47.55 0.67
CA SER A 166 23.73 48.54 0.77
C SER A 166 24.04 49.04 -0.62
N LEU A 167 23.89 50.33 -0.85
CA LEU A 167 24.19 50.99 -2.12
C LEU A 167 25.46 51.82 -1.92
N THR A 168 26.41 51.72 -2.86
CA THR A 168 27.63 52.52 -2.83
C THR A 168 27.87 53.14 -4.20
N TYR A 169 28.23 54.42 -4.24
CA TYR A 169 28.51 55.13 -5.50
C TYR A 169 29.58 56.20 -5.28
N LEU A 170 30.22 56.63 -6.37
CA LEU A 170 31.10 57.80 -6.35
C LEU A 170 30.30 59.05 -6.73
N ASP A 171 30.43 60.12 -5.95
CA ASP A 171 29.86 61.43 -6.28
C ASP A 171 30.66 62.13 -7.39
N GLY A 172 30.19 63.29 -7.85
CA GLY A 172 30.86 64.09 -8.87
C GLY A 172 32.23 64.68 -8.45
N GLN A 173 32.60 64.61 -7.17
CA GLN A 173 33.91 65.00 -6.65
C GLN A 173 34.83 63.80 -6.34
N GLY A 174 34.36 62.58 -6.56
CA GLY A 174 35.11 61.34 -6.34
C GLY A 174 35.10 60.83 -4.90
N ASN A 175 34.16 61.29 -4.05
CA ASN A 175 33.94 60.70 -2.72
C ASN A 175 33.06 59.45 -2.84
N LEU A 176 33.35 58.44 -2.01
CA LEU A 176 32.57 57.21 -1.95
C LEU A 176 31.41 57.39 -0.95
N GLU A 177 30.19 57.40 -1.47
CA GLU A 177 28.97 57.48 -0.70
C GLU A 177 28.38 56.10 -0.42
N THR A 178 27.76 55.90 0.75
CA THR A 178 27.14 54.63 1.15
C THR A 178 25.76 54.86 1.77
N LEU A 179 24.74 54.23 1.18
CA LEU A 179 23.38 54.22 1.69
C LEU A 179 23.02 52.80 2.12
N ILE A 180 22.36 52.64 3.27
CA ILE A 180 21.91 51.34 3.77
C ILE A 180 20.41 51.44 4.06
N SER A 181 19.63 50.50 3.54
CA SER A 181 18.20 50.44 3.80
C SER A 181 17.89 50.11 5.27
N SER A 182 16.67 50.42 5.70
CA SER A 182 16.07 49.78 6.86
C SER A 182 16.04 48.26 6.65
N ALA A 183 16.04 47.51 7.76
CA ALA A 183 15.84 46.07 7.73
C ALA A 183 14.42 45.75 7.22
N THR A 184 14.30 44.70 6.43
CA THR A 184 12.99 44.10 6.14
C THR A 184 12.42 43.44 7.38
N THR A 185 11.12 43.11 7.36
CA THR A 185 10.59 42.03 8.20
C THR A 185 11.32 40.71 7.87
N PRO A 186 11.33 39.73 8.79
CA PRO A 186 11.83 38.40 8.48
C PRO A 186 11.13 37.84 7.23
N VAL A 187 11.89 37.23 6.32
CA VAL A 187 11.34 36.56 5.14
C VAL A 187 10.36 35.49 5.59
N VAL A 188 9.14 35.53 5.07
CA VAL A 188 8.07 34.58 5.36
C VAL A 188 8.11 33.46 4.33
N ASN A 189 8.00 32.23 4.80
CA ASN A 189 7.98 31.03 3.96
C ASN A 189 6.80 31.04 2.99
N VAL A 190 7.02 30.60 1.77
CA VAL A 190 5.95 30.29 0.81
C VAL A 190 6.05 28.81 0.50
N ASN A 191 4.95 28.08 0.68
CA ASN A 191 4.99 26.62 0.54
C ASN A 191 5.38 26.18 -0.87
N ASP A 192 6.48 25.45 -0.96
CA ASP A 192 6.97 24.76 -2.13
C ASP A 192 6.30 23.40 -2.27
N LYS A 193 6.05 22.99 -3.52
CA LYS A 193 5.52 21.65 -3.76
C LYS A 193 6.68 20.65 -3.80
N PRO A 194 6.49 19.42 -3.31
CA PRO A 194 7.46 18.35 -3.51
C PRO A 194 7.77 18.17 -4.99
N THR A 195 9.06 17.93 -5.23
CA THR A 195 9.60 17.54 -6.53
C THR A 195 10.05 16.08 -6.48
N GLY A 196 10.27 15.49 -7.66
CA GLY A 196 10.67 14.10 -7.79
C GLY A 196 9.53 13.17 -8.19
N VAL A 197 9.78 11.86 -8.06
CA VAL A 197 8.82 10.82 -8.45
C VAL A 197 8.71 9.75 -7.37
N VAL A 198 7.48 9.32 -7.11
CA VAL A 198 7.23 8.11 -6.33
C VAL A 198 7.13 6.93 -7.29
N ARG A 199 7.93 5.90 -7.06
CA ARG A 199 8.01 4.75 -7.98
C ARG A 199 7.34 3.55 -7.34
N LEU A 200 6.39 2.98 -8.07
CA LEU A 200 5.81 1.68 -7.76
C LEU A 200 6.48 0.65 -8.68
N THR A 201 7.17 -0.32 -8.07
CA THR A 201 7.92 -1.36 -8.77
C THR A 201 7.39 -2.75 -8.40
N GLY A 202 7.67 -3.75 -9.23
CA GLY A 202 7.17 -5.12 -9.06
C GLY A 202 6.40 -5.60 -10.29
N GLU A 203 6.19 -6.90 -10.39
CA GLU A 203 5.36 -7.49 -11.44
C GLU A 203 3.88 -7.40 -11.06
N SER A 204 3.02 -6.96 -11.98
CA SER A 204 1.56 -6.97 -11.83
C SER A 204 1.01 -8.39 -12.04
N ALA A 205 1.41 -9.32 -11.19
CA ALA A 205 0.91 -10.69 -11.18
C ALA A 205 0.68 -11.16 -9.73
N GLU A 206 -0.29 -12.04 -9.55
CA GLU A 206 -0.44 -12.80 -8.31
C GLU A 206 0.87 -13.48 -7.89
N ASP A 207 1.03 -13.72 -6.59
CA ASP A 207 2.24 -14.20 -5.92
C ASP A 207 3.49 -13.30 -6.04
N SER A 208 3.38 -12.18 -6.75
CA SER A 208 4.40 -11.15 -6.78
C SER A 208 4.20 -10.13 -5.66
N ALA A 209 5.04 -9.10 -5.63
CA ALA A 209 4.88 -8.00 -4.70
C ALA A 209 5.13 -6.66 -5.39
N PHE A 210 4.33 -5.66 -5.03
CA PHE A 210 4.65 -4.28 -5.31
C PHE A 210 5.50 -3.68 -4.20
N ILE A 211 6.51 -2.91 -4.59
CA ILE A 211 7.44 -2.23 -3.70
C ILE A 211 7.41 -0.74 -4.04
N LEU A 212 7.13 0.06 -3.02
CA LEU A 212 7.12 1.51 -3.06
C LEU A 212 8.53 2.07 -2.84
N ASP A 213 8.94 2.98 -3.71
CA ASP A 213 10.18 3.73 -3.57
C ASP A 213 9.89 5.24 -3.58
N VAL A 214 10.35 5.89 -2.50
CA VAL A 214 10.18 7.33 -2.21
C VAL A 214 11.51 8.07 -2.11
N SER A 215 12.63 7.43 -2.48
CA SER A 215 13.96 8.02 -2.29
C SER A 215 14.22 9.27 -3.15
N ASP A 216 13.46 9.42 -4.24
CA ASP A 216 13.62 10.50 -5.21
C ASP A 216 12.74 11.73 -4.91
N ILE A 217 12.02 11.74 -3.78
CA ILE A 217 11.21 12.90 -3.37
C ILE A 217 12.11 13.93 -2.68
N TYR A 218 11.92 15.20 -3.03
CA TYR A 218 12.60 16.31 -2.38
C TYR A 218 11.64 17.50 -2.18
N ASP A 219 11.76 18.14 -1.03
CA ASP A 219 11.00 19.32 -0.65
C ASP A 219 11.94 20.37 -0.03
N GLU A 220 11.87 21.60 -0.53
CA GLU A 220 12.66 22.73 -0.03
C GLU A 220 12.22 23.12 1.39
N ASP A 221 10.92 23.03 1.68
CA ASP A 221 10.33 23.24 3.00
C ASP A 221 10.70 22.16 4.02
N GLY A 222 11.36 21.10 3.56
CA GLY A 222 11.77 19.95 4.34
C GLY A 222 10.73 18.83 4.35
N MET A 223 11.17 17.62 4.69
CA MET A 223 10.33 16.42 4.64
C MET A 223 10.20 15.79 6.02
N GLY A 224 8.96 15.65 6.48
CA GLY A 224 8.60 14.84 7.63
C GLY A 224 8.49 13.34 7.29
N PRO A 225 8.06 12.51 8.26
CA PRO A 225 7.84 11.10 8.01
C PRO A 225 6.69 10.86 7.03
N PHE A 226 6.85 9.90 6.13
CA PHE A 226 5.83 9.52 5.18
C PHE A 226 4.74 8.64 5.81
N ASN A 227 3.51 8.85 5.35
CA ASN A 227 2.36 7.99 5.54
C ASN A 227 1.91 7.48 4.18
N PHE A 228 1.68 6.18 4.08
CA PHE A 228 1.32 5.52 2.83
C PHE A 228 -0.12 5.05 2.89
N THR A 229 -0.83 5.21 1.79
CA THR A 229 -2.15 4.61 1.61
C THR A 229 -2.20 3.99 0.23
N TRP A 230 -2.26 2.67 0.19
CA TRP A 230 -2.51 1.95 -1.04
C TRP A 230 -3.90 2.33 -1.56
N GLN A 231 -3.98 2.56 -2.85
CA GLN A 231 -5.24 2.77 -3.54
C GLN A 231 -5.35 1.77 -4.66
N ARG A 232 -6.56 1.25 -4.87
CA ARG A 232 -6.86 0.36 -5.97
C ARG A 232 -8.05 0.86 -6.78
N THR A 233 -8.13 0.42 -8.02
CA THR A 233 -9.29 0.66 -8.88
C THR A 233 -9.53 -0.58 -9.73
N SER A 234 -10.79 -0.83 -10.07
CA SER A 234 -11.17 -1.73 -11.16
C SER A 234 -11.69 -0.88 -12.33
N PRO A 235 -11.88 -1.47 -13.53
CA PRO A 235 -12.41 -0.73 -14.67
C PRO A 235 -13.76 -0.07 -14.32
N ASN A 236 -13.79 1.27 -14.42
CA ASN A 236 -14.96 2.12 -14.16
C ASN A 236 -15.39 2.30 -12.68
N SER A 237 -14.60 1.87 -11.68
CA SER A 237 -14.95 2.09 -10.26
C SER A 237 -14.41 3.39 -9.67
N GLY A 238 -13.34 3.95 -10.26
CA GLY A 238 -12.55 4.99 -9.62
C GLY A 238 -11.66 4.45 -8.50
N TRP A 239 -10.78 5.31 -7.98
CA TRP A 239 -9.80 4.96 -6.95
C TRP A 239 -10.44 4.88 -5.56
N GLU A 240 -10.23 3.75 -4.89
CA GLU A 240 -10.59 3.52 -3.50
C GLU A 240 -9.36 3.21 -2.65
N ASN A 241 -9.43 3.49 -1.35
CA ASN A 241 -8.35 3.14 -0.43
C ASN A 241 -8.36 1.63 -0.16
N TYR A 242 -7.20 1.00 -0.29
CA TYR A 242 -6.92 -0.34 0.16
C TYR A 242 -6.12 -0.24 1.47
N SER A 243 -6.72 -0.64 2.59
CA SER A 243 -6.17 -0.35 3.93
C SER A 243 -5.75 -1.60 4.70
N GLU A 244 -5.63 -2.75 4.05
CA GLU A 244 -5.22 -3.99 4.73
C GLU A 244 -3.70 -4.06 4.92
N ASP A 245 -2.93 -3.37 4.08
CA ASP A 245 -1.48 -3.21 4.19
C ASP A 245 -1.10 -1.72 4.33
N ASP A 246 -0.36 -1.38 5.39
CA ASP A 246 0.17 -0.04 5.66
C ASP A 246 1.70 0.06 5.47
N THR A 247 2.28 -0.96 4.84
CA THR A 247 3.73 -1.04 4.59
C THR A 247 4.09 -0.61 3.17
N GLU A 248 5.37 -0.37 2.93
CA GLU A 248 5.93 -0.06 1.61
C GLU A 248 5.86 -1.24 0.62
N VAL A 249 5.47 -2.43 1.09
CA VAL A 249 5.34 -3.65 0.30
C VAL A 249 3.90 -4.15 0.34
N LEU A 250 3.33 -4.41 -0.83
CA LEU A 250 2.04 -5.08 -0.99
C LEU A 250 2.27 -6.43 -1.66
N ASN A 251 1.99 -7.52 -0.94
CA ASN A 251 2.08 -8.87 -1.52
C ASN A 251 0.78 -9.15 -2.29
N LEU A 252 0.91 -9.47 -3.57
CA LEU A 252 -0.20 -9.74 -4.45
C LEU A 252 -0.70 -11.17 -4.22
N ARG A 253 -2.02 -11.31 -4.22
CA ARG A 253 -2.78 -12.51 -3.85
C ARG A 253 -4.05 -12.50 -4.70
N GLN A 254 -4.84 -13.55 -4.58
CA GLN A 254 -6.00 -13.69 -5.43
C GLN A 254 -7.03 -12.56 -5.32
N GLU A 255 -7.23 -11.99 -4.13
CA GLU A 255 -8.12 -10.84 -3.93
C GLU A 255 -7.68 -9.56 -4.65
N HIS A 256 -6.43 -9.52 -5.14
CA HIS A 256 -5.84 -8.39 -5.84
C HIS A 256 -5.96 -8.52 -7.36
N VAL A 257 -6.27 -9.70 -7.88
CA VAL A 257 -6.39 -9.94 -9.32
C VAL A 257 -7.44 -9.01 -9.95
N SER A 258 -7.13 -8.54 -11.16
CA SER A 258 -7.91 -7.55 -11.93
C SER A 258 -7.98 -6.13 -11.35
N TYR A 259 -7.34 -5.86 -10.22
CA TYR A 259 -7.20 -4.49 -9.70
C TYR A 259 -5.91 -3.84 -10.21
N THR A 260 -5.98 -2.53 -10.43
CA THR A 260 -4.83 -1.66 -10.67
C THR A 260 -4.53 -0.88 -9.39
N TYR A 261 -3.24 -0.69 -9.07
CA TYR A 261 -2.79 -0.07 -7.84
C TYR A 261 -2.01 1.22 -8.08
N ARG A 262 -2.07 2.12 -7.10
CA ARG A 262 -1.15 3.23 -6.90
C ARG A 262 -1.02 3.50 -5.40
N VAL A 263 -0.02 4.25 -5.00
CA VAL A 263 0.14 4.67 -3.60
C VAL A 263 -0.02 6.17 -3.48
N ARG A 264 -0.87 6.59 -2.53
CA ARG A 264 -0.91 7.96 -2.04
C ARG A 264 0.10 8.09 -0.90
N VAL A 265 1.12 8.92 -1.11
CA VAL A 265 2.16 9.23 -0.12
C VAL A 265 1.89 10.61 0.44
N GLU A 266 1.88 10.73 1.75
CA GLU A 266 1.58 11.98 2.46
C GLU A 266 2.57 12.24 3.58
N TYR A 267 3.04 13.48 3.69
CA TYR A 267 3.91 13.91 4.78
C TYR A 267 3.54 15.34 5.22
N ILE A 268 4.08 15.74 6.37
CA ILE A 268 4.05 17.12 6.84
C ILE A 268 5.45 17.69 6.69
N ASP A 269 5.58 18.85 6.06
CA ASP A 269 6.86 19.54 5.83
C ASP A 269 7.42 20.19 7.12
N GLY A 270 8.49 20.98 6.99
CA GLY A 270 9.06 21.76 8.10
C GLY A 270 8.21 22.94 8.57
N PHE A 271 7.18 23.33 7.82
CA PHE A 271 6.31 24.49 8.06
C PHE A 271 4.85 24.12 8.35
N ASN A 272 4.57 22.85 8.65
CA ASN A 272 3.27 22.26 8.95
C ASN A 272 2.27 22.23 7.77
N ASN A 273 2.74 22.38 6.54
CA ASN A 273 1.94 22.11 5.36
C ASN A 273 1.86 20.60 5.11
N ARG A 274 0.73 20.18 4.55
CA ARG A 274 0.44 18.79 4.24
C ARG A 274 0.68 18.56 2.77
N GLU A 275 1.67 17.74 2.49
CA GLU A 275 2.07 17.42 1.13
C GLU A 275 1.62 16.04 0.72
N VAL A 276 1.23 15.93 -0.56
CA VAL A 276 0.65 14.71 -1.13
C VAL A 276 1.22 14.46 -2.50
N VAL A 277 1.84 13.29 -2.68
CA VAL A 277 2.33 12.81 -3.96
C VAL A 277 1.82 11.40 -4.23
N TYR A 278 1.75 11.04 -5.51
CA TYR A 278 1.24 9.73 -5.95
C TYR A 278 2.33 8.98 -6.70
N SER A 279 2.32 7.65 -6.54
CA SER A 279 3.13 6.78 -7.39
C SER A 279 2.63 6.75 -8.83
N ASN A 280 3.45 6.21 -9.74
CA ASN A 280 2.91 5.68 -10.99
C ASN A 280 1.85 4.60 -10.70
N GLU A 281 0.94 4.45 -11.66
CA GLU A 281 -0.08 3.39 -11.63
C GLU A 281 0.57 2.07 -12.09
N SER A 282 0.13 0.96 -11.51
CA SER A 282 0.48 -0.38 -11.97
C SER A 282 -0.36 -0.80 -13.18
N GLU A 283 0.02 -1.88 -13.86
CA GLU A 283 -0.95 -2.62 -14.67
C GLU A 283 -1.93 -3.37 -13.76
N ALA A 284 -3.06 -3.82 -14.32
CA ALA A 284 -3.98 -4.69 -13.60
C ALA A 284 -3.27 -6.00 -13.22
N VAL A 285 -3.41 -6.43 -11.96
CA VAL A 285 -2.79 -7.65 -11.47
C VAL A 285 -3.35 -8.85 -12.24
N ARG A 286 -2.44 -9.59 -12.86
CA ARG A 286 -2.75 -10.81 -13.62
C ARG A 286 -2.89 -12.00 -12.67
N ASN A 287 -3.83 -12.87 -12.98
CA ASN A 287 -3.98 -14.17 -12.32
C ASN A 287 -2.78 -15.09 -12.59
N VAL A 288 -2.43 -15.91 -11.62
CA VAL A 288 -1.51 -17.05 -11.78
C VAL A 288 -2.29 -18.31 -11.48
N ASP A 289 -2.20 -19.32 -12.35
CA ASP A 289 -2.97 -20.58 -12.20
C ASP A 289 -2.57 -21.33 -10.93
N ASP A 290 -3.54 -21.55 -10.06
CA ASP A 290 -3.37 -22.24 -8.79
C ASP A 290 -3.80 -23.72 -8.87
N PRO A 291 -3.11 -24.64 -8.17
CA PRO A 291 -3.51 -26.02 -8.16
C PRO A 291 -4.78 -26.23 -7.31
N VAL A 292 -5.74 -26.99 -7.84
CA VAL A 292 -6.89 -27.48 -7.08
C VAL A 292 -6.41 -28.23 -5.82
N LEU A 293 -6.97 -27.86 -4.68
CA LEU A 293 -6.74 -28.49 -3.38
C LEU A 293 -7.93 -29.38 -2.97
N GLY A 294 -7.66 -30.38 -2.12
CA GLY A 294 -8.66 -31.30 -1.55
C GLY A 294 -8.83 -32.61 -2.33
N ASP A 295 -9.76 -33.45 -1.85
CA ASP A 295 -9.99 -34.79 -2.39
C ASP A 295 -11.42 -35.00 -2.90
N VAL A 296 -11.56 -35.93 -3.87
CA VAL A 296 -12.85 -36.50 -4.28
C VAL A 296 -13.08 -37.78 -3.49
N VAL A 297 -14.20 -37.86 -2.77
CA VAL A 297 -14.51 -39.00 -1.89
C VAL A 297 -15.79 -39.69 -2.33
N ILE A 298 -15.83 -41.02 -2.25
CA ILE A 298 -17.03 -41.83 -2.48
C ILE A 298 -17.65 -42.22 -1.14
N LEU A 299 -18.96 -42.11 -1.02
CA LEU A 299 -19.74 -42.58 0.12
C LEU A 299 -20.84 -43.55 -0.30
N GLY A 300 -21.27 -44.39 0.63
CA GLY A 300 -22.32 -45.39 0.41
C GLY A 300 -21.82 -46.79 0.72
N GLU A 301 -22.69 -47.78 0.56
CA GLU A 301 -22.32 -49.19 0.70
C GLU A 301 -21.98 -49.79 -0.66
N GLU A 302 -20.89 -50.54 -0.73
CA GLU A 302 -20.43 -51.20 -1.95
C GLU A 302 -21.19 -52.50 -2.26
N LYS A 303 -22.53 -52.46 -2.25
CA LYS A 303 -23.39 -53.62 -2.49
C LYS A 303 -24.41 -53.35 -3.59
N GLU A 304 -24.73 -54.38 -4.36
CA GLU A 304 -25.81 -54.34 -5.34
C GLU A 304 -27.12 -53.81 -4.71
N GLY A 305 -27.80 -52.92 -5.43
CA GLY A 305 -29.04 -52.26 -5.01
C GLY A 305 -28.84 -50.99 -4.19
N PHE A 306 -27.62 -50.67 -3.74
CA PHE A 306 -27.30 -49.42 -3.06
C PHE A 306 -26.90 -48.31 -4.04
N THR A 307 -26.78 -47.10 -3.51
CA THR A 307 -26.32 -45.93 -4.27
C THR A 307 -25.04 -45.39 -3.66
N LEU A 308 -24.02 -45.23 -4.49
CA LEU A 308 -22.81 -44.48 -4.13
C LEU A 308 -23.00 -43.01 -4.43
N GLU A 309 -22.44 -42.13 -3.59
CA GLU A 309 -22.47 -40.68 -3.75
C GLU A 309 -21.04 -40.13 -3.80
N ALA A 310 -20.74 -39.36 -4.85
CA ALA A 310 -19.50 -38.62 -5.03
C ALA A 310 -19.57 -37.29 -4.27
N ARG A 311 -18.67 -37.10 -3.31
CA ARG A 311 -18.47 -35.84 -2.60
C ARG A 311 -17.29 -35.07 -3.17
N THR A 312 -17.58 -33.84 -3.57
CA THR A 312 -16.62 -32.87 -4.13
C THR A 312 -16.57 -31.57 -3.33
N ALA A 313 -17.18 -31.56 -2.13
CA ALA A 313 -17.36 -30.33 -1.35
C ALA A 313 -16.08 -29.82 -0.67
N SER A 314 -15.07 -30.70 -0.54
CA SER A 314 -13.74 -30.36 -0.04
C SER A 314 -12.81 -29.78 -1.10
N LEU A 315 -13.23 -29.78 -2.37
CA LEU A 315 -12.41 -29.22 -3.45
C LEU A 315 -12.45 -27.70 -3.39
N SER A 316 -11.29 -27.08 -3.42
CA SER A 316 -11.13 -25.65 -3.48
C SER A 316 -10.02 -25.30 -4.47
N ASP A 317 -10.13 -24.11 -5.01
CA ASP A 317 -9.18 -23.54 -5.95
C ASP A 317 -9.22 -22.03 -5.70
N ASP A 318 -8.06 -21.39 -5.60
CA ASP A 318 -7.98 -19.96 -5.32
C ASP A 318 -8.50 -19.15 -6.53
N ASP A 319 -8.29 -19.64 -7.76
CA ASP A 319 -8.94 -19.18 -9.00
C ASP A 319 -10.46 -19.28 -8.98
N GLY A 320 -10.94 -20.13 -8.09
CA GLY A 320 -12.33 -20.44 -7.92
C GLY A 320 -12.81 -21.40 -8.99
N ILE A 321 -13.70 -22.29 -8.59
CA ILE A 321 -14.19 -23.36 -9.45
C ILE A 321 -15.44 -22.89 -10.20
N ALA A 322 -15.38 -22.81 -11.53
CA ALA A 322 -16.54 -22.45 -12.36
C ALA A 322 -17.47 -23.65 -12.57
N SER A 323 -16.93 -24.84 -12.76
CA SER A 323 -17.73 -26.05 -12.92
C SER A 323 -17.01 -27.31 -12.44
N ILE A 324 -17.80 -28.30 -12.02
CA ILE A 324 -17.31 -29.64 -11.65
C ILE A 324 -18.17 -30.66 -12.38
N GLY A 325 -17.57 -31.32 -13.37
CA GLY A 325 -18.08 -32.52 -14.00
C GLY A 325 -17.69 -33.76 -13.18
N VAL A 326 -18.61 -34.71 -13.05
CA VAL A 326 -18.38 -35.98 -12.34
C VAL A 326 -18.76 -37.11 -13.28
N ALA A 327 -17.84 -38.06 -13.45
CA ALA A 327 -18.08 -39.29 -14.20
C ALA A 327 -17.63 -40.50 -13.38
N TRP A 328 -18.38 -41.60 -13.48
CA TRP A 328 -18.03 -42.84 -12.82
C TRP A 328 -17.26 -43.76 -13.76
N GLU A 329 -16.24 -44.43 -13.22
CA GLU A 329 -15.45 -45.43 -13.95
C GLU A 329 -15.45 -46.73 -13.17
N ARG A 330 -15.53 -47.86 -13.86
CA ARG A 330 -15.37 -49.19 -13.26
C ARG A 330 -14.11 -49.89 -13.75
N SER A 331 -13.58 -50.77 -12.92
CA SER A 331 -12.47 -51.66 -13.27
C SER A 331 -12.66 -53.04 -12.64
N ARG A 332 -12.41 -54.10 -13.41
CA ARG A 332 -12.43 -55.49 -12.88
C ARG A 332 -11.09 -55.94 -12.31
N ASP A 333 -10.01 -55.25 -12.66
CA ASP A 333 -8.63 -55.64 -12.36
C ASP A 333 -7.85 -54.56 -11.60
N GLY A 334 -8.51 -53.45 -11.25
CA GLY A 334 -7.95 -52.28 -10.57
C GLY A 334 -7.01 -51.43 -11.45
N ARG A 335 -6.82 -51.79 -12.72
CA ARG A 335 -5.80 -51.19 -13.61
C ARG A 335 -6.41 -50.58 -14.85
N ASN A 336 -7.34 -51.30 -15.49
CA ASN A 336 -8.03 -50.85 -16.67
C ASN A 336 -9.39 -50.29 -16.28
N TRP A 337 -9.56 -48.98 -16.47
CA TRP A 337 -10.76 -48.25 -16.08
C TRP A 337 -11.60 -47.93 -17.30
N VAL A 338 -12.91 -48.19 -17.20
CA VAL A 338 -13.89 -47.95 -18.26
C VAL A 338 -14.98 -47.05 -17.73
N SER A 339 -15.28 -45.97 -18.46
CA SER A 339 -16.35 -45.05 -18.09
C SER A 339 -17.72 -45.74 -18.11
N LEU A 340 -18.52 -45.48 -17.08
CA LEU A 340 -19.92 -45.86 -17.02
C LEU A 340 -20.72 -44.77 -17.76
N THR A 341 -21.11 -45.06 -18.99
CA THR A 341 -21.85 -44.12 -19.85
C THR A 341 -23.27 -43.92 -19.33
N GLY A 342 -23.71 -42.66 -19.19
CA GLY A 342 -25.10 -42.30 -18.87
C GLY A 342 -25.33 -41.80 -17.44
N GLU A 343 -24.33 -41.90 -16.56
CA GLU A 343 -24.43 -41.44 -15.17
C GLU A 343 -23.45 -40.29 -14.89
N ASN A 344 -23.77 -39.11 -15.43
CA ASN A 344 -23.07 -37.85 -15.10
C ASN A 344 -23.62 -37.21 -13.81
N THR A 345 -24.24 -38.03 -12.96
CA THR A 345 -24.80 -37.62 -11.68
C THR A 345 -23.79 -37.87 -10.58
N LYS A 346 -23.83 -37.04 -9.53
CA LYS A 346 -23.05 -37.29 -8.30
C LYS A 346 -23.44 -38.58 -7.59
N ARG A 347 -24.40 -39.33 -8.10
CA ARG A 347 -24.90 -40.58 -7.55
C ARG A 347 -24.77 -41.67 -8.60
N LEU A 348 -24.35 -42.85 -8.16
CA LEU A 348 -24.27 -44.06 -8.98
C LEU A 348 -25.13 -45.14 -8.34
N SER A 349 -26.08 -45.69 -9.09
CA SER A 349 -26.87 -46.84 -8.62
C SER A 349 -26.11 -48.12 -8.94
N LEU A 350 -25.92 -48.97 -7.92
CA LEU A 350 -25.17 -50.21 -8.08
C LEU A 350 -26.08 -51.32 -8.59
N ASP A 351 -26.13 -51.48 -9.91
CA ASP A 351 -26.82 -52.59 -10.55
C ASP A 351 -25.91 -53.81 -10.81
N GLN A 352 -26.48 -54.87 -11.37
CA GLN A 352 -25.75 -56.10 -11.69
C GLN A 352 -24.55 -55.87 -12.62
N THR A 353 -24.52 -54.78 -13.39
CA THR A 353 -23.45 -54.52 -14.36
C THR A 353 -22.14 -54.10 -13.68
N VAL A 354 -22.21 -53.46 -12.51
CA VAL A 354 -21.03 -53.00 -11.75
C VAL A 354 -20.56 -53.99 -10.69
N VAL A 355 -21.38 -55.00 -10.37
CA VAL A 355 -21.01 -56.10 -9.45
C VAL A 355 -19.71 -56.78 -9.89
N GLY A 356 -18.86 -57.11 -8.91
CA GLY A 356 -17.57 -57.75 -9.14
C GLY A 356 -16.50 -56.81 -9.73
N SER A 357 -16.80 -55.52 -9.87
CA SER A 357 -15.85 -54.48 -10.26
C SER A 357 -15.56 -53.53 -9.09
N GLN A 358 -14.41 -52.87 -9.09
CA GLN A 358 -14.19 -51.65 -8.32
C GLN A 358 -14.73 -50.45 -9.11
N VAL A 359 -15.11 -49.41 -8.40
CA VAL A 359 -15.59 -48.16 -8.98
C VAL A 359 -14.75 -47.00 -8.47
N ARG A 360 -14.52 -45.98 -9.29
CA ARG A 360 -13.94 -44.71 -8.86
C ARG A 360 -14.67 -43.54 -9.52
N VAL A 361 -14.50 -42.36 -8.96
CA VAL A 361 -14.98 -41.11 -9.53
C VAL A 361 -13.84 -40.42 -10.27
N LYS A 362 -14.09 -39.98 -11.49
CA LYS A 362 -13.31 -38.98 -12.22
C LYS A 362 -14.03 -37.64 -12.11
N ALA A 363 -13.43 -36.69 -11.41
CA ALA A 363 -13.90 -35.32 -11.35
C ALA A 363 -13.10 -34.46 -12.35
N THR A 364 -13.79 -33.75 -13.21
CA THR A 364 -13.21 -32.76 -14.13
C THR A 364 -13.63 -31.39 -13.67
N LEU A 365 -12.68 -30.57 -13.23
CA LEU A 365 -12.89 -29.22 -12.75
C LEU A 365 -12.48 -28.26 -13.85
N VAL A 366 -13.24 -27.18 -14.00
CA VAL A 366 -12.83 -26.01 -14.78
C VAL A 366 -12.88 -24.83 -13.84
N ASP A 367 -11.76 -24.13 -13.69
CA ASP A 367 -11.64 -22.90 -12.90
C ASP A 367 -12.38 -21.74 -13.60
N LYS A 368 -12.29 -20.52 -13.05
CA LYS A 368 -12.90 -19.33 -13.68
C LYS A 368 -12.13 -18.81 -14.89
N PHE A 369 -10.88 -19.22 -15.08
CA PHE A 369 -10.03 -18.78 -16.20
C PHE A 369 -10.04 -19.77 -17.38
N GLY A 370 -10.71 -20.91 -17.24
CA GLY A 370 -10.91 -21.93 -18.27
C GLY A 370 -9.91 -23.08 -18.26
N ILE A 371 -9.04 -23.18 -17.25
CA ILE A 371 -8.10 -24.28 -17.05
C ILE A 371 -8.84 -25.52 -16.53
N GLU A 372 -8.58 -26.67 -17.15
CA GLU A 372 -9.19 -27.95 -16.79
C GLU A 372 -8.24 -28.80 -15.92
N THR A 373 -8.72 -29.19 -14.74
CA THR A 373 -8.01 -30.11 -13.83
C THR A 373 -8.82 -31.38 -13.62
N VAL A 374 -8.16 -32.55 -13.75
CA VAL A 374 -8.80 -33.86 -13.56
C VAL A 374 -8.29 -34.53 -12.30
N LEU A 375 -9.22 -34.85 -11.39
CA LEU A 375 -8.95 -35.58 -10.15
C LEU A 375 -9.64 -36.94 -10.16
N HIS A 376 -9.03 -37.91 -9.48
CA HIS A 376 -9.60 -39.23 -9.29
C HIS A 376 -9.78 -39.52 -7.81
N SER A 377 -10.93 -40.09 -7.43
CA SER A 377 -11.11 -40.61 -6.08
C SER A 377 -10.27 -41.88 -5.88
N GLN A 378 -10.07 -42.24 -4.61
CA GLN A 378 -9.67 -43.61 -4.30
C GLN A 378 -10.73 -44.60 -4.84
N PRO A 379 -10.30 -45.73 -5.43
CA PRO A 379 -11.20 -46.81 -5.81
C PRO A 379 -11.97 -47.39 -4.63
N THR A 380 -13.22 -47.77 -4.86
CA THR A 380 -13.99 -48.56 -3.90
C THR A 380 -13.38 -49.97 -3.73
N ARG A 381 -13.87 -50.69 -2.72
CA ARG A 381 -13.78 -52.14 -2.72
C ARG A 381 -14.60 -52.73 -3.88
N ILE A 382 -14.40 -54.01 -4.15
CA ILE A 382 -15.18 -54.72 -5.17
C ILE A 382 -16.65 -54.71 -4.74
N ILE A 383 -17.55 -54.31 -5.64
CA ILE A 383 -18.98 -54.27 -5.37
C ILE A 383 -19.51 -55.70 -5.18
N GLU A 384 -20.15 -55.95 -4.03
CA GLU A 384 -20.69 -57.26 -3.66
C GLU A 384 -22.06 -57.50 -4.31
N ASN A 385 -22.29 -58.75 -4.74
CA ASN A 385 -23.59 -59.18 -5.26
C ASN A 385 -24.59 -59.43 -4.13
N VAL A 386 -25.86 -59.07 -4.31
CA VAL A 386 -26.94 -59.41 -3.38
C VAL A 386 -27.80 -60.49 -4.02
N ASN A 387 -28.11 -61.57 -3.29
CA ASN A 387 -28.91 -62.66 -3.86
C ASN A 387 -30.36 -62.21 -4.13
N ASN A 388 -30.75 -62.07 -5.41
CA ASN A 388 -32.13 -61.72 -5.79
C ASN A 388 -33.00 -62.99 -5.92
N VAL A 389 -34.27 -62.90 -5.52
CA VAL A 389 -35.23 -64.00 -5.66
C VAL A 389 -35.55 -64.19 -7.15
N PRO A 390 -35.55 -65.44 -7.68
CA PRO A 390 -35.89 -65.69 -9.08
C PRO A 390 -37.33 -65.24 -9.38
N VAL A 391 -37.51 -64.51 -10.49
CA VAL A 391 -38.82 -64.03 -10.96
C VAL A 391 -39.15 -64.69 -12.30
N GLY A 392 -40.32 -65.31 -12.43
CA GLY A 392 -40.76 -65.91 -13.69
C GLY A 392 -41.94 -66.86 -13.53
N ASN A 393 -42.62 -67.13 -14.65
CA ASN A 393 -43.69 -68.11 -14.72
C ASN A 393 -43.15 -69.43 -15.29
N VAL A 394 -43.47 -70.54 -14.64
CA VAL A 394 -43.20 -71.87 -15.19
C VAL A 394 -44.35 -72.26 -16.11
N LEU A 395 -44.08 -72.36 -17.41
CA LEU A 395 -45.07 -72.79 -18.41
C LEU A 395 -44.92 -74.29 -18.69
N ILE A 396 -46.00 -75.05 -18.50
CA ILE A 396 -46.09 -76.43 -18.96
C ILE A 396 -46.46 -76.40 -20.44
N ARG A 397 -45.62 -76.96 -21.32
CA ARG A 397 -45.92 -77.13 -22.75
C ARG A 397 -46.19 -78.61 -23.02
N ARG A 398 -47.29 -78.91 -23.73
CA ARG A 398 -47.54 -80.28 -24.19
C ARG A 398 -46.50 -80.65 -25.26
N VAL A 399 -45.88 -81.81 -25.13
CA VAL A 399 -45.14 -82.42 -26.24
C VAL A 399 -46.19 -83.06 -27.14
N SER A 400 -46.45 -82.48 -28.30
CA SER A 400 -47.23 -83.17 -29.32
C SER A 400 -46.27 -84.13 -30.01
N ASN A 401 -46.57 -85.43 -29.98
CA ASN A 401 -45.80 -86.47 -30.68
C ASN A 401 -45.74 -86.23 -32.18
#